data_AF-A0A8J8TD00-F1
#
_entry.id   AF-A0A8J8TD00-F1
#
_cell.length_a   1.000
_cell.length_b   1.000
_cell.length_c   1.000
_cell.angle_alpha   90.00
_cell.angle_beta   90.00
_cell.angle_gamma   90.00
#
_symmetry.space_group_name_H-M   'P 1'
#
loop_
_entity.id
_entity.type
_entity.pdbx_description
1 polymer ?
#
loop_
_entity_poly.entity_id
_entity_poly.type
_entity_poly.pdbx_seq_one_letter_code
_entity_poly.pdbx_strand_id
1 'polypeptide(L)' 'MSRLKRFIRRLYKYETNLLEDIAASTIIFLGISIAWSYAPNAWPQAIYYIILAIGLFGYFKFVSPPPNEREKSNDA' A
#
# COMPACT_ATOMS: atom_id res chain seq x y z
N MET A 1 -3.47 -35.35 3.08
CA MET A 1 -3.72 -34.39 1.97
C MET A 1 -4.24 -33.00 2.45
N SER A 2 -3.73 -32.45 3.57
CA SER A 2 -4.36 -31.30 4.25
C SER A 2 -3.44 -30.08 4.47
N ARG A 3 -2.12 -30.28 4.61
CA ARG A 3 -1.17 -29.20 4.93
C ARG A 3 -0.69 -28.41 3.70
N LEU A 4 -0.31 -29.10 2.62
CA LEU A 4 0.13 -28.47 1.36
C LEU A 4 -0.96 -27.59 0.74
N LYS A 5 -2.20 -28.08 0.67
CA LYS A 5 -3.34 -27.30 0.15
C LYS A 5 -3.62 -26.05 0.99
N ARG A 6 -3.38 -26.10 2.31
CA ARG A 6 -3.54 -24.96 3.22
C ARG A 6 -2.39 -23.94 3.07
N PHE A 7 -1.18 -24.41 2.80
CA PHE A 7 -0.02 -23.57 2.49
C PHE A 7 -0.19 -22.85 1.15
N ILE A 8 -0.59 -23.57 0.10
CA ILE A 8 -0.84 -23.01 -1.23
C ILE A 8 -1.98 -21.98 -1.20
N ARG A 9 -3.05 -22.26 -0.45
CA ARG A 9 -4.18 -21.32 -0.32
C ARG A 9 -3.80 -20.06 0.46
N ARG A 10 -2.89 -20.17 1.43
CA ARG A 10 -2.29 -19.01 2.11
C ARG A 10 -1.40 -18.22 1.15
N LEU A 11 -0.52 -18.90 0.41
CA LEU A 11 0.32 -18.27 -0.63
C LEU A 11 -0.51 -17.49 -1.64
N TYR A 12 -1.54 -18.09 -2.22
CA TYR A 12 -2.46 -17.41 -3.16
C TYR A 12 -3.13 -16.17 -2.55
N LYS A 13 -3.54 -16.26 -1.29
CA LYS A 13 -4.14 -15.14 -0.56
C LYS A 13 -3.11 -14.02 -0.30
N TYR A 14 -1.87 -14.37 0.01
CA TYR A 14 -0.78 -13.41 0.16
C TYR A 14 -0.39 -12.78 -1.19
N GLU A 15 -0.40 -13.54 -2.27
CA GLU A 15 -0.10 -13.08 -3.63
C GLU A 15 -1.14 -12.07 -4.12
N THR A 16 -2.42 -12.34 -3.84
CA THR A 16 -3.52 -11.45 -4.21
C THR A 16 -3.42 -10.13 -3.44
N ASN A 17 -3.15 -10.18 -2.13
CA ASN A 17 -2.93 -8.99 -1.32
C ASN A 17 -1.69 -8.21 -1.79
N LEU A 18 -0.61 -8.89 -2.19
CA LEU A 18 0.61 -8.25 -2.66
C LEU A 18 0.40 -7.55 -4.02
N LEU A 19 -0.36 -8.16 -4.93
CA LEU A 19 -0.75 -7.52 -6.19
C LEU A 19 -1.68 -6.32 -5.95
N GLU A 20 -2.60 -6.42 -5.00
CA GLU A 20 -3.47 -5.32 -4.60
C GLU A 20 -2.67 -4.15 -4.02
N ASP A 21 -1.71 -4.43 -3.14
CA ASP A 21 -0.81 -3.43 -2.54
C ASP A 21 0.05 -2.74 -3.61
N ILE A 22 0.56 -3.49 -4.60
CA ILE A 22 1.31 -2.94 -5.74
C ILE A 22 0.40 -2.05 -6.61
N ALA A 23 -0.80 -2.52 -6.92
CA ALA A 23 -1.76 -1.77 -7.73
C ALA A 23 -2.15 -0.46 -7.05
N ALA A 24 -2.49 -0.51 -5.76
CA ALA A 24 -2.84 0.68 -5.00
C ALA A 24 -1.66 1.65 -4.86
N SER A 25 -0.46 1.15 -4.58
CA SER A 25 0.76 1.98 -4.53
C SER A 25 1.02 2.66 -5.86
N THR A 26 0.81 1.95 -6.98
CA THR A 26 0.94 2.50 -8.33
C THR A 26 -0.10 3.59 -8.59
N ILE A 27 -1.35 3.38 -8.20
CA ILE A 27 -2.43 4.37 -8.34
C ILE A 27 -2.12 5.62 -7.52
N ILE A 28 -1.68 5.47 -6.27
CA ILE A 28 -1.29 6.59 -5.40
C ILE A 28 -0.13 7.36 -6.02
N PHE A 29 0.92 6.65 -6.47
CA PHE A 29 2.07 7.26 -7.12
C PHE A 29 1.67 8.05 -8.37
N LEU A 30 0.86 7.47 -9.25
CA LEU A 30 0.39 8.11 -10.46
C LEU A 30 -0.50 9.32 -10.14
N GLY A 31 -1.45 9.17 -9.21
CA GLY A 31 -2.35 10.26 -8.80
C GLY A 31 -1.58 11.46 -8.25
N ILE A 32 -0.60 11.21 -7.37
CA ILE A 32 0.26 12.27 -6.82
C ILE A 32 1.14 12.88 -7.91
N SER A 33 1.70 12.08 -8.82
CA SER A 33 2.54 12.58 -9.91
C SER A 33 1.77 13.43 -10.91
N ILE A 34 0.55 13.03 -11.24
CA ILE A 34 -0.35 13.82 -12.10
C ILE A 34 -0.76 15.10 -11.39
N ALA A 35 -1.17 15.04 -10.12
CA ALA A 35 -1.50 16.23 -9.33
C ALA A 35 -0.30 17.19 -9.24
N TRP A 36 0.92 16.65 -9.09
CA TRP A 36 2.16 17.42 -9.05
C TRP A 36 2.47 18.12 -10.37
N SER A 37 2.01 17.61 -11.52
CA SER A 37 2.19 18.28 -12.82
C SER A 37 1.47 19.64 -12.90
N TYR A 38 0.49 19.88 -12.03
CA TYR A 38 -0.20 21.16 -11.89
C TYR A 38 0.39 22.05 -10.78
N ALA A 39 1.42 21.60 -10.07
CA ALA A 39 2.03 22.37 -9.00
C ALA A 39 2.88 23.53 -9.55
N PRO A 40 2.99 24.66 -8.82
CA PRO A 40 3.87 25.75 -9.23
C PRO A 40 5.33 25.32 -9.32
N ASN A 41 6.05 25.71 -10.39
CA ASN A 41 7.47 25.40 -10.58
C ASN A 41 8.39 25.92 -9.45
N ALA A 42 7.92 26.89 -8.67
CA ALA A 42 8.66 27.42 -7.51
C ALA A 42 8.61 26.47 -6.30
N TRP A 43 7.76 25.43 -6.32
CA TRP A 43 7.68 24.49 -5.21
C TRP A 43 8.91 23.59 -5.15
N PRO A 44 9.52 23.46 -3.95
CA PRO A 44 10.61 22.53 -3.76
C PRO A 44 10.17 21.09 -4.02
N GLN A 45 11.02 20.32 -4.70
CA GLN A 45 10.82 18.89 -4.93
C GLN A 45 10.64 18.09 -3.62
N ALA A 46 11.15 18.60 -2.49
CA ALA A 46 10.92 18.01 -1.17
C ALA A 46 9.44 17.84 -0.83
N ILE A 47 8.58 18.79 -1.23
CA ILE A 47 7.14 18.73 -0.96
C ILE A 47 6.50 17.56 -1.71
N TYR A 48 6.90 17.31 -2.97
CA TYR A 48 6.45 16.14 -3.74
C TYR A 48 6.74 14.84 -2.98
N TYR A 49 7.97 14.66 -2.52
CA TYR A 49 8.36 13.45 -1.80
C TYR A 49 7.66 13.30 -0.46
N ILE A 50 7.39 14.41 0.25
CA ILE A 50 6.60 14.39 1.49
C ILE A 50 5.16 13.93 1.20
N ILE A 51 4.51 14.49 0.18
CA ILE A 51 3.14 14.09 -0.20
C ILE A 51 3.12 12.61 -0.61
N LEU A 52 4.11 12.18 -1.40
CA LEU A 52 4.26 10.79 -1.82
C LEU A 52 4.43 9.85 -0.62
N ALA A 53 5.29 10.22 0.33
CA ALA A 53 5.52 9.47 1.55
C ALA A 53 4.25 9.38 2.39
N ILE A 54 3.52 10.48 2.57
CA ILE A 54 2.24 10.48 3.31
C ILE A 54 1.21 9.58 2.62
N GLY A 55 1.09 9.65 1.29
CA GLY A 55 0.14 8.84 0.53
C GLY A 55 0.44 7.34 0.64
N LEU A 56 1.68 6.95 0.38
CA LEU A 56 2.11 5.54 0.45
C LEU A 56 2.07 5.02 1.88
N PHE A 57 2.64 5.76 2.83
CA PHE A 57 2.69 5.33 4.23
C PHE A 57 1.29 5.31 4.86
N GLY A 58 0.43 6.25 4.49
CA GLY A 58 -0.98 6.27 4.87
C GLY A 58 -1.73 5.04 4.36
N TYR A 59 -1.54 4.66 3.10
CA TYR A 59 -2.15 3.46 2.54
C TYR A 59 -1.74 2.19 3.30
N PHE A 60 -0.43 1.98 3.50
CA PHE A 60 0.04 0.81 4.23
C PHE A 60 -0.36 0.83 5.71
N LYS A 61 -0.51 2.00 6.33
CA LYS A 61 -0.95 2.09 7.73
C LYS A 61 -2.43 1.81 7.91
N PHE A 62 -3.29 2.31 7.03
CA PHE A 62 -4.74 2.31 7.25
C PHE A 62 -5.51 1.29 6.40
N VAL A 63 -5.03 0.98 5.20
CA VAL A 63 -5.74 0.13 4.23
C VAL A 63 -5.16 -1.29 4.20
N SER A 64 -3.83 -1.41 4.20
CA SER A 64 -3.14 -2.71 4.24
C SER A 64 -2.13 -2.78 5.39
N PRO A 65 -2.58 -2.64 6.66
CA PRO A 65 -1.69 -2.77 7.81
C PRO A 65 -0.95 -4.10 7.80
N PRO A 66 0.28 -4.16 8.33
CA PRO A 66 1.05 -5.39 8.32
C PRO A 66 0.32 -6.52 9.08
N PRO A 67 0.53 -7.80 8.70
CA PRO A 67 -0.29 -8.92 9.22
C PRO A 67 -0.30 -9.06 10.74
N ASN A 68 0.80 -8.68 11.41
CA ASN A 68 0.95 -8.65 12.88
C ASN A 68 -0.02 -7.67 13.57
N GLU A 69 -0.46 -6.63 12.88
CA GLU A 69 -1.43 -5.66 13.40
C GLU A 69 -2.88 -6.04 13.07
N ARG A 70 -3.11 -6.79 11.98
CA ARG A 70 -4.44 -7.32 11.63
C ARG A 70 -4.94 -8.40 12.60
N GLU A 71 -4.04 -9.21 13.15
CA GLU A 71 -4.40 -10.25 14.12
C GLU A 71 -4.79 -9.64 15.48
N LYS A 72 -4.13 -8.54 15.87
CA LYS A 72 -4.36 -7.86 17.14
C LYS A 72 -5.70 -7.11 17.22
N SER A 73 -6.30 -6.73 16.08
CA SER A 73 -7.59 -6.02 16.07
C SER A 73 -8.82 -6.93 16.06
N ASN A 74 -8.64 -8.25 15.88
CA ASN A 74 -9.75 -9.22 15.93
C ASN A 74 -9.98 -9.82 17.32
N ASP A 75 -9.10 -9.51 18.28
CA ASP A 75 -9.19 -9.96 19.68
C ASP A 75 -9.61 -8.83 20.64
N ALA A 76 -10.06 -7.67 20.11
CA ALA A 76 -10.49 -6.50 20.87
C ALA A 76 -11.99 -6.21 20.72
#